data_AF-X1I8K1-F1
#
_entry.id   AF-X1I8K1-F1
#
_cell.length_a   1.000
_cell.length_b   1.000
_cell.length_c   1.000
_cell.angle_alpha   90.00
_cell.angle_beta   90.00
_cell.angle_gamma   90.00
#
_symmetry.space_group_name_H-M   'P 1'
#
loop_
_entity.id
_entity.type
_entity.pdbx_description
1 polymer ?
#
loop_
_entity_poly.entity_id
_entity_poly.type
_entity_poly.pdbx_seq_one_letter_code
_entity_poly.pdbx_strand_id
1 'polypeptide(L)'
;HIRLGWSTMFKPQIGEFIETLPAQQRVTIDWYKGTADAVFQNIYSIQQERPELILILSGDHIYKMDYRKMIRFHTEKNADVTVGTVKVPLRDMSRYGIIELDKGKRIVGFKEKPSQKEYTTKEDFVLASMGVYVFNTDVIVKEVIEDAKKETSHDFGRDIIPRIISKKRAFGYVFAQEYWRDIGTIDAYWDASMDLVSRTPELNLHDSEWPIFTFRPQLPPAKIVLDGNSRH
;
A
#
# COMPACT_ATOMS: atom_id res chain seq x y z
N HIS A 1 -9.02 -14.21 -9.77
CA HIS A 1 -8.39 -14.68 -8.52
C HIS A 1 -8.90 -13.92 -7.29
N ILE A 2 -8.97 -12.58 -7.28
CA ILE A 2 -9.51 -11.77 -6.15
C ILE A 2 -10.88 -12.28 -5.69
N ARG A 3 -11.90 -12.25 -6.56
CA ARG A 3 -13.24 -12.74 -6.23
C ARG A 3 -13.26 -14.21 -5.76
N LEU A 4 -12.48 -15.08 -6.39
CA LEU A 4 -12.43 -16.50 -6.05
C LEU A 4 -11.76 -16.76 -4.70
N GLY A 5 -10.70 -16.03 -4.36
CA GLY A 5 -9.97 -16.20 -3.10
C GLY A 5 -10.63 -15.55 -1.90
N TRP A 6 -11.46 -14.52 -2.13
CA TRP A 6 -12.01 -13.67 -1.06
C TRP A 6 -13.53 -13.76 -0.87
N SER A 7 -14.27 -14.37 -1.81
CA SER A 7 -15.74 -14.45 -1.75
C SER A 7 -16.31 -15.15 -0.51
N THR A 8 -15.54 -16.02 0.15
CA THR A 8 -15.97 -16.70 1.37
C THR A 8 -15.78 -15.86 2.64
N MET A 9 -15.05 -14.75 2.56
CA MET A 9 -14.73 -13.88 3.70
C MET A 9 -15.76 -12.79 3.92
N PHE A 10 -16.14 -12.09 2.84
CA PHE A 10 -17.06 -10.96 2.92
C PHE A 10 -18.50 -11.48 3.07
N LYS A 11 -19.23 -10.92 4.04
CA LYS A 11 -20.62 -11.26 4.32
C LYS A 11 -21.57 -10.15 3.83
N PRO A 12 -22.22 -10.32 2.66
CA PRO A 12 -23.12 -9.30 2.11
C PRO A 12 -24.27 -8.94 3.08
N GLN A 13 -24.67 -9.85 3.97
CA GLN A 13 -25.74 -9.64 4.94
C GLN A 13 -25.42 -8.52 5.95
N ILE A 14 -24.15 -8.19 6.16
CA ILE A 14 -23.70 -7.09 7.04
C ILE A 14 -23.03 -5.95 6.26
N GLY A 15 -23.25 -5.89 4.95
CA GLY A 15 -22.71 -4.83 4.09
C GLY A 15 -21.25 -5.01 3.69
N GLU A 16 -20.65 -6.17 3.96
CA GLU A 16 -19.29 -6.48 3.53
C GLU A 16 -19.28 -7.00 2.09
N PHE A 17 -18.40 -6.44 1.26
CA PHE A 17 -18.25 -6.88 -0.12
C PHE A 17 -16.82 -6.65 -0.64
N ILE A 18 -16.52 -7.31 -1.76
CA ILE A 18 -15.33 -7.05 -2.56
C ILE A 18 -15.76 -6.93 -4.02
N GLU A 19 -15.40 -5.81 -4.63
CA GLU A 19 -15.69 -5.54 -6.03
C GLU A 19 -14.40 -5.20 -6.77
N THR A 20 -14.25 -5.76 -7.97
CA THR A 20 -13.19 -5.38 -8.89
C THR A 20 -13.77 -4.40 -9.89
N LEU A 21 -13.38 -3.13 -9.76
CA LEU A 21 -13.73 -2.09 -10.72
C LEU A 21 -12.66 -2.05 -11.82
N PRO A 22 -12.93 -2.56 -13.03
CA PRO A 22 -11.95 -2.48 -14.10
C PRO A 22 -11.75 -1.02 -14.50
N ALA A 23 -10.63 -0.71 -15.15
CA ALA A 23 -10.44 0.60 -15.77
C ALA A 23 -11.58 0.83 -16.77
N GLN A 24 -12.48 1.72 -16.42
CA GLN A 24 -13.66 2.04 -17.20
C GLN A 24 -13.61 3.52 -17.53
N GLN A 25 -13.76 3.82 -18.82
CA GLN A 25 -13.88 5.16 -19.37
C GLN A 25 -15.24 5.80 -19.00
N ARG A 26 -15.54 5.87 -17.69
CA ARG A 26 -16.84 6.29 -17.15
C ARG A 26 -16.96 7.81 -17.06
N VAL A 27 -15.89 8.48 -16.67
CA VAL A 27 -15.84 9.94 -16.48
C VAL A 27 -15.19 10.63 -17.68
N THR A 28 -14.19 9.99 -18.29
CA THR A 28 -13.50 10.44 -19.50
C THR A 28 -13.28 9.24 -20.44
N ILE A 29 -12.94 9.50 -21.71
CA ILE A 29 -12.55 8.47 -22.69
C ILE A 29 -11.09 8.01 -22.46
N ASP A 30 -10.42 8.54 -21.45
CA ASP A 30 -9.01 8.23 -21.18
C ASP A 30 -8.90 7.02 -20.24
N TRP A 31 -7.86 6.22 -20.43
CA TRP A 31 -7.38 5.30 -19.39
C TRP A 31 -6.95 6.10 -18.14
N TYR A 32 -6.78 5.42 -17.00
CA TYR A 32 -6.29 6.08 -15.79
C TYR A 32 -4.97 6.81 -16.06
N LYS A 33 -4.99 8.13 -15.88
CA LYS A 33 -3.82 8.99 -16.10
C LYS A 33 -2.76 8.84 -15.00
N GLY A 34 -3.21 8.39 -13.82
CA GLY A 34 -2.38 8.12 -12.66
C GLY A 34 -3.18 7.46 -11.54
N THR A 35 -2.52 7.21 -10.41
CA THR A 35 -3.12 6.52 -9.26
C THR A 35 -4.27 7.31 -8.63
N ALA A 36 -4.21 8.64 -8.62
CA ALA A 36 -5.28 9.49 -8.13
C ALA A 36 -6.44 9.60 -9.12
N ASP A 37 -6.16 9.59 -10.43
CA ASP A 37 -7.19 9.57 -11.46
C ASP A 37 -8.03 8.28 -11.40
N ALA A 38 -7.42 7.15 -11.05
CA ALA A 38 -8.17 5.90 -10.81
C ALA A 38 -9.24 6.05 -9.72
N VAL A 39 -8.95 6.80 -8.66
CA VAL A 39 -9.94 7.11 -7.59
C VAL A 39 -10.99 8.11 -8.10
N PHE A 40 -10.56 9.14 -8.84
CA PHE A 40 -11.47 10.13 -9.43
C PHE A 40 -12.49 9.51 -10.38
N GLN A 41 -12.06 8.64 -11.30
CA GLN A 41 -12.95 7.99 -12.26
C GLN A 41 -13.97 7.04 -11.58
N ASN A 42 -13.69 6.57 -10.36
CA ASN A 42 -14.56 5.68 -9.58
C ASN A 42 -15.26 6.38 -8.41
N ILE A 43 -15.27 7.71 -8.38
CA ILE A 43 -15.81 8.48 -7.26
C ILE A 43 -17.30 8.21 -7.00
N TYR A 44 -18.06 7.87 -8.05
CA TYR A 44 -19.47 7.53 -7.91
C TYR A 44 -19.68 6.31 -7.01
N SER A 45 -18.86 5.26 -7.18
CA SER A 45 -18.94 4.06 -6.32
C SER A 45 -18.64 4.40 -4.86
N ILE A 46 -17.67 5.27 -4.62
CA ILE A 46 -17.33 5.76 -3.26
C ILE A 46 -18.50 6.56 -2.67
N GLN A 47 -19.12 7.44 -3.47
CA GLN A 47 -20.24 8.28 -3.04
C GLN A 47 -21.52 7.50 -2.75
N GLN A 48 -21.73 6.35 -3.39
CA GLN A 48 -22.86 5.46 -3.10
C GLN A 48 -22.72 4.82 -1.71
N GLU A 49 -21.52 4.38 -1.36
CA GLU A 49 -21.24 3.72 -0.07
C GLU A 49 -21.13 4.71 1.09
N ARG A 50 -20.80 5.98 0.81
CA ARG A 50 -20.65 7.06 1.83
C ARG A 50 -19.78 6.66 3.03
N PRO A 51 -18.57 6.11 2.82
CA PRO A 51 -17.70 5.76 3.93
C PRO A 51 -17.26 7.03 4.67
N GLU A 52 -17.01 6.94 5.97
CA GLU A 52 -16.40 8.03 6.74
C GLU A 52 -14.90 8.17 6.42
N LEU A 53 -14.22 7.03 6.33
CA LEU A 53 -12.80 6.93 6.05
C LEU A 53 -12.54 6.07 4.82
N ILE A 54 -11.51 6.43 4.06
CA ILE A 54 -11.01 5.65 2.93
C ILE A 54 -9.58 5.21 3.23
N LEU A 55 -9.34 3.90 3.12
CA LEU A 55 -8.03 3.29 3.16
C LEU A 55 -7.58 2.95 1.74
N ILE A 56 -6.51 3.59 1.27
CA ILE A 56 -5.88 3.34 -0.03
C ILE A 56 -4.63 2.50 0.22
N LEU A 57 -4.49 1.40 -0.53
CA LEU A 57 -3.40 0.44 -0.40
C LEU A 57 -2.73 0.22 -1.75
N SER A 58 -1.40 0.20 -1.77
CA SER A 58 -0.65 -0.35 -2.91
C SER A 58 -0.78 -1.88 -2.93
N GLY A 59 -1.11 -2.43 -4.09
CA GLY A 59 -1.38 -3.86 -4.29
C GLY A 59 -0.16 -4.71 -4.65
N ASP A 60 1.04 -4.14 -4.68
CA ASP A 60 2.30 -4.70 -5.20
C ASP A 60 3.37 -4.92 -4.12
N HIS A 61 3.03 -4.71 -2.84
CA HIS A 61 3.93 -4.95 -1.71
C HIS A 61 3.59 -6.25 -0.97
N ILE A 62 4.59 -6.89 -0.36
CA ILE A 62 4.39 -8.03 0.57
C ILE A 62 4.65 -7.56 2.00
N TYR A 63 3.62 -7.62 2.83
CA TYR A 63 3.68 -7.33 4.26
C TYR A 63 2.42 -7.84 4.98
N LYS A 64 2.46 -7.88 6.31
CA LYS A 64 1.28 -8.05 7.17
C LYS A 64 1.09 -6.77 7.96
N MET A 65 -0.12 -6.22 8.00
CA MET A 65 -0.38 -5.00 8.79
C MET A 65 -1.79 -4.99 9.34
N ASP A 66 -1.91 -4.69 10.63
CA ASP A 66 -3.18 -4.40 11.26
C ASP A 66 -3.57 -2.93 11.06
N TYR A 67 -4.34 -2.66 10.01
CA TYR A 67 -4.79 -1.31 9.67
C TYR A 67 -5.65 -0.66 10.75
N ARG A 68 -6.27 -1.42 11.67
CA ARG A 68 -7.05 -0.86 12.78
C ARG A 68 -6.19 0.04 13.67
N LYS A 69 -4.91 -0.29 13.84
CA LYS A 69 -3.97 0.53 14.61
C LYS A 69 -3.68 1.86 13.92
N MET A 70 -3.51 1.84 12.60
CA MET A 70 -3.30 3.05 11.79
C MET A 70 -4.55 3.93 11.73
N ILE A 71 -5.73 3.32 11.58
CA ILE A 71 -7.03 4.02 11.61
C ILE A 71 -7.24 4.66 12.99
N ARG A 72 -7.00 3.93 14.08
CA ARG A 72 -7.09 4.51 15.43
C ARG A 72 -6.15 5.70 15.60
N PHE A 73 -4.91 5.59 15.15
CA PHE A 73 -3.96 6.71 15.17
C PHE A 73 -4.46 7.91 14.36
N HIS A 74 -5.06 7.68 13.19
CA HIS A 74 -5.66 8.73 12.37
C HIS A 74 -6.76 9.48 13.14
N THR A 75 -7.67 8.75 13.79
CA THR A 75 -8.75 9.32 14.62
C THR A 75 -8.21 10.06 15.85
N GLU A 76 -7.29 9.47 16.60
CA GLU A 76 -6.66 10.07 17.81
C GLU A 76 -5.93 11.37 17.48
N LYS A 77 -5.31 11.45 16.31
CA LYS A 77 -4.64 12.66 15.82
C LYS A 77 -5.60 13.64 15.18
N ASN A 78 -6.89 13.31 15.03
CA ASN A 78 -7.87 14.06 14.25
C ASN A 78 -7.25 14.48 12.89
N ALA A 79 -6.65 13.51 12.21
CA ALA A 79 -5.89 13.74 10.98
C ALA A 79 -6.84 13.93 9.80
N ASP A 80 -6.41 14.69 8.79
CA ASP A 80 -7.07 14.74 7.48
C ASP A 80 -6.56 13.60 6.59
N VAL A 81 -5.26 13.30 6.73
CA VAL A 81 -4.58 12.19 6.07
C VAL A 81 -3.58 11.56 7.03
N THR A 82 -3.47 10.24 7.00
CA THR A 82 -2.38 9.51 7.62
C THR A 82 -1.66 8.67 6.57
N VAL A 83 -0.34 8.81 6.50
CA VAL A 83 0.52 8.07 5.57
C VAL A 83 1.24 6.96 6.33
N GLY A 84 1.14 5.72 5.86
CA GLY A 84 1.93 4.60 6.34
C GLY A 84 3.38 4.78 5.93
N THR A 85 4.28 4.73 6.90
CA THR A 85 5.72 4.94 6.70
C THR A 85 6.50 3.74 7.21
N VAL A 86 7.58 3.40 6.52
CA VAL A 86 8.50 2.32 6.90
C VAL A 86 9.92 2.85 6.90
N LYS A 87 10.76 2.33 7.80
CA LYS A 87 12.19 2.63 7.78
C LYS A 87 12.85 1.84 6.66
N VAL A 88 13.58 2.53 5.79
CA VAL A 88 14.39 1.89 4.75
C VAL A 88 15.82 2.39 4.84
N PRO A 89 16.82 1.57 4.46
CA PRO A 89 18.21 2.00 4.38
C PRO A 89 18.35 3.26 3.51
N LEU A 90 19.19 4.20 3.93
CA LEU A 90 19.41 5.46 3.19
C LEU A 90 19.84 5.23 1.74
N ARG A 91 20.57 4.13 1.46
CA ARG A 91 20.99 3.76 0.10
C ARG A 91 19.82 3.48 -0.86
N ASP A 92 18.65 3.10 -0.33
CA ASP A 92 17.48 2.72 -1.12
C ASP A 92 16.48 3.89 -1.28
N MET A 93 16.81 5.08 -0.74
CA MET A 93 15.89 6.22 -0.66
C MET A 93 15.30 6.66 -2.01
N SER A 94 16.09 6.57 -3.09
CA SER A 94 15.71 7.07 -4.42
C SER A 94 14.58 6.25 -5.05
N ARG A 95 14.21 5.11 -4.46
CA ARG A 95 13.09 4.26 -4.90
C ARG A 95 11.74 4.75 -4.40
N TYR A 96 11.72 5.54 -3.33
CA TYR A 96 10.51 5.80 -2.55
C TYR A 96 10.22 7.30 -2.38
N GLY A 97 8.98 7.62 -2.00
CA GLY A 97 8.63 8.93 -1.48
C GLY A 97 9.13 9.07 -0.03
N ILE A 98 10.07 9.97 0.22
CA ILE A 98 10.69 10.18 1.53
C ILE A 98 9.90 11.20 2.35
N ILE A 99 9.60 10.83 3.59
CA ILE A 99 8.77 11.58 4.52
C ILE A 99 9.62 12.07 5.69
N GLU A 100 9.43 13.35 6.03
CA GLU A 100 10.01 13.96 7.22
C GLU A 100 8.90 14.20 8.25
N LEU A 101 9.13 13.72 9.47
CA LEU A 101 8.18 13.84 10.58
C LEU A 101 8.74 14.73 11.67
N ASP A 102 7.88 15.55 12.27
CA ASP A 102 8.21 16.24 13.53
C ASP A 102 8.06 15.31 14.75
N LYS A 103 8.33 15.84 15.95
CA LYS A 103 8.19 15.10 17.22
C LYS A 103 6.76 14.61 17.49
N GLY A 104 5.76 15.30 16.95
CA GLY A 104 4.34 14.96 17.05
C GLY A 104 3.84 13.96 16.00
N LYS A 105 4.75 13.48 15.13
CA LYS A 105 4.47 12.65 13.94
C LYS A 105 3.73 13.37 12.83
N ARG A 106 3.65 14.70 12.86
CA ARG A 106 3.12 15.50 11.75
C ARG A 106 4.11 15.44 10.60
N ILE A 107 3.60 15.30 9.37
CA ILE A 107 4.45 15.36 8.18
C ILE A 107 4.81 16.82 7.93
N VAL A 108 6.11 17.10 7.92
CA VAL A 108 6.67 18.44 7.67
C VAL A 108 7.39 18.53 6.34
N GLY A 109 7.74 17.39 5.74
CA GLY A 109 8.38 17.31 4.44
C GLY A 109 8.01 16.03 3.71
N PHE A 110 7.90 16.14 2.38
CA PHE A 110 7.72 15.01 1.48
C PHE A 110 8.49 15.28 0.20
N LYS A 111 9.30 14.30 -0.22
CA LYS A 111 10.03 14.35 -1.49
C LYS A 111 9.82 13.04 -2.23
N GLU A 112 9.26 13.08 -3.43
CA GLU A 112 9.07 11.89 -4.25
C GLU A 112 10.38 11.49 -4.94
N LYS A 113 10.86 10.27 -4.68
CA LYS A 113 12.07 9.68 -5.31
C LYS A 113 13.27 10.66 -5.40
N PRO A 114 13.66 11.29 -4.27
CA PRO A 114 14.73 12.28 -4.27
C PRO A 114 16.07 11.64 -4.61
N SER A 115 16.95 12.41 -5.24
CA SER A 115 18.33 11.97 -5.42
C SER A 115 19.10 12.01 -4.10
N GLN A 116 20.09 11.14 -3.94
CA GLN A 116 20.89 11.09 -2.72
C GLN A 116 21.69 12.38 -2.45
N LYS A 117 21.90 13.22 -3.48
CA LYS A 117 22.56 14.53 -3.34
C LYS A 117 21.66 15.58 -2.67
N GLU A 118 20.34 15.41 -2.73
CA GLU A 118 19.34 16.36 -2.23
C GLU A 118 18.91 16.06 -0.79
N TYR A 119 19.50 15.04 -0.18
CA TYR A 119 19.11 14.53 1.12
C TYR A 119 20.32 14.40 2.03
N THR A 120 20.26 15.09 3.17
CA THR A 120 21.33 15.07 4.17
C THR A 120 20.71 14.68 5.50
N THR A 121 21.05 13.47 5.96
CA THR A 121 20.68 12.96 7.28
C THR A 121 21.91 12.42 7.97
N LYS A 122 21.89 12.42 9.31
CA LYS A 122 22.93 11.77 10.13
C LYS A 122 22.64 10.30 10.40
N GLU A 123 21.41 9.86 10.10
CA GLU A 123 20.97 8.48 10.31
C GLU A 123 21.24 7.63 9.06
N ASP A 124 21.38 6.33 9.25
CA ASP A 124 21.60 5.33 8.19
C ASP A 124 20.29 4.88 7.53
N PHE A 125 19.16 5.40 7.99
CA PHE A 125 17.82 5.12 7.46
C PHE A 125 17.03 6.40 7.16
N VAL A 126 15.98 6.24 6.37
CA VAL A 126 14.97 7.27 6.08
C VAL A 126 13.57 6.67 6.25
N LEU A 127 12.57 7.53 6.45
CA LEU A 127 11.17 7.10 6.43
C LEU A 127 10.63 7.20 5.01
N ALA A 128 10.25 6.06 4.45
CA ALA A 128 9.64 5.94 3.14
C ALA A 128 8.12 5.78 3.27
N SER A 129 7.36 6.40 2.35
CA SER A 129 5.94 6.14 2.15
C SER A 129 5.74 4.71 1.66
N MET A 130 4.82 3.97 2.30
CA MET A 130 4.45 2.62 1.90
C MET A 130 3.40 2.58 0.78
N GLY A 131 2.93 3.74 0.28
CA GLY A 131 1.75 3.79 -0.59
C GLY A 131 0.45 3.38 0.12
N VAL A 132 0.42 3.52 1.46
CA VAL A 132 -0.73 3.21 2.32
C VAL A 132 -1.23 4.50 2.92
N TYR A 133 -2.49 4.85 2.68
CA TYR A 133 -3.06 6.12 3.09
C TYR A 133 -4.43 5.93 3.74
N VAL A 134 -4.65 6.58 4.87
CA VAL A 134 -5.99 6.75 5.46
C VAL A 134 -6.42 8.20 5.26
N PHE A 135 -7.58 8.41 4.68
CA PHE A 135 -8.18 9.72 4.44
C PHE A 135 -9.56 9.82 5.07
N ASN A 136 -9.91 11.03 5.52
CA ASN A 136 -11.31 11.41 5.60
C ASN A 136 -11.87 11.47 4.17
N THR A 137 -13.06 10.89 3.96
CA THR A 137 -13.64 10.76 2.61
C THR A 137 -13.83 12.10 1.91
N ASP A 138 -14.28 13.13 2.63
CA ASP A 138 -14.48 14.48 2.11
C ASP A 138 -13.17 15.11 1.62
N VAL A 139 -12.07 14.88 2.34
CA VAL A 139 -10.73 15.36 1.99
C VAL A 139 -10.29 14.74 0.67
N ILE A 140 -10.30 13.41 0.55
CA ILE A 140 -9.80 12.77 -0.67
C ILE A 140 -10.68 13.06 -1.88
N VAL A 141 -12.01 13.04 -1.73
CA VAL A 141 -12.97 13.37 -2.80
C VAL A 141 -12.70 14.77 -3.34
N LYS A 142 -12.53 15.76 -2.45
CA LYS A 142 -12.23 17.13 -2.85
C LYS A 142 -10.89 17.22 -3.59
N GLU A 143 -9.86 16.57 -3.06
CA GLU A 143 -8.51 16.64 -3.62
C GLU A 143 -8.42 15.99 -5.00
N VAL A 144 -9.05 14.85 -5.25
CA VAL A 144 -9.03 14.22 -6.58
C VAL A 144 -9.88 14.99 -7.60
N ILE A 145 -11.00 15.60 -7.21
CA ILE A 145 -11.81 16.47 -8.09
C ILE A 145 -11.03 17.74 -8.48
N GLU A 146 -10.33 18.35 -7.52
CA GLU A 146 -9.49 19.52 -7.80
C GLU A 146 -8.29 19.18 -8.67
N ASP A 147 -7.73 17.99 -8.49
CA ASP A 147 -6.60 17.50 -9.27
C ASP A 147 -6.97 17.22 -10.73
N ALA A 148 -8.12 16.59 -10.97
CA ALA A 148 -8.64 16.28 -12.30
C ALA A 148 -8.87 17.54 -13.18
N LYS A 149 -8.94 18.73 -12.58
CA LYS A 149 -9.09 20.02 -13.29
C LYS A 149 -7.75 20.66 -13.67
N LYS A 150 -6.62 20.06 -13.29
CA LYS A 150 -5.27 20.61 -13.47
C LYS A 150 -4.46 19.69 -14.38
N GLU A 151 -3.50 20.27 -15.09
CA GLU A 151 -2.50 19.51 -15.84
C GLU A 151 -1.40 19.03 -14.88
N THR A 152 -1.60 17.85 -14.27
CA THR A 152 -0.65 17.21 -13.36
C THR A 152 -0.38 15.76 -13.79
N SER A 153 0.44 15.00 -13.04
CA SER A 153 0.58 13.56 -13.28
C SER A 153 -0.55 12.70 -12.70
N HIS A 154 -1.52 13.33 -12.01
CA HIS A 154 -2.64 12.66 -11.35
C HIS A 154 -2.21 11.49 -10.46
N ASP A 155 -1.11 11.66 -9.73
CA ASP A 155 -0.51 10.65 -8.89
C ASP A 155 -0.52 11.03 -7.39
N PHE A 156 -0.73 10.03 -6.53
CA PHE A 156 -0.76 10.26 -5.08
C PHE A 156 0.56 10.82 -4.54
N GLY A 157 1.70 10.22 -4.91
CA GLY A 157 3.01 10.62 -4.41
C GLY A 157 3.45 11.95 -5.00
N ARG A 158 3.24 12.16 -6.30
CA ARG A 158 3.73 13.38 -6.99
C ARG A 158 2.85 14.60 -6.79
N ASP A 159 1.53 14.43 -6.72
CA ASP A 159 0.59 15.56 -6.81
C ASP A 159 -0.27 15.71 -5.55
N ILE A 160 -0.93 14.64 -5.10
CA ILE A 160 -1.93 14.71 -4.03
C ILE A 160 -1.29 14.93 -2.65
N ILE A 161 -0.38 14.04 -2.25
CA ILE A 161 0.23 14.06 -0.92
C ILE A 161 1.04 15.35 -0.67
N PRO A 162 1.93 15.81 -1.59
CA PRO A 162 2.65 17.07 -1.40
C PRO A 162 1.71 18.27 -1.19
N ARG A 163 0.60 18.32 -1.95
CA ARG A 163 -0.38 19.40 -1.83
C ARG A 163 -1.12 19.36 -0.50
N ILE A 164 -1.55 18.18 -0.05
CA ILE A 164 -2.27 18.00 1.21
C ILE A 164 -1.40 18.37 2.41
N ILE A 165 -0.13 17.94 2.44
CA ILE A 165 0.80 18.20 3.55
C ILE A 165 0.90 19.71 3.85
N SER A 166 0.89 20.55 2.82
CA SER A 166 1.00 22.01 2.98
C SER A 166 -0.24 22.69 3.58
N LYS A 167 -1.42 22.05 3.52
CA LYS A 167 -2.71 22.68 3.85
C LYS A 167 -3.50 22.00 4.95
N LYS A 168 -3.20 20.73 5.24
CA LYS A 168 -4.05 19.83 6.03
C LYS A 168 -3.28 19.22 7.20
N ARG A 169 -4.00 18.53 8.08
CA ARG A 169 -3.46 17.78 9.21
C ARG A 169 -2.94 16.42 8.73
N ALA A 170 -1.74 16.43 8.13
CA ALA A 170 -1.08 15.23 7.62
C ALA A 170 -0.14 14.61 8.68
N PHE A 171 -0.29 13.31 8.94
CA PHE A 171 0.52 12.59 9.93
C PHE A 171 1.15 11.31 9.34
N GLY A 172 2.34 10.96 9.80
CA GLY A 172 3.02 9.71 9.46
C GLY A 172 2.77 8.65 10.53
N TYR A 173 2.26 7.50 10.13
CA TYR A 173 2.19 6.30 10.96
C TYR A 173 3.40 5.41 10.67
N VAL A 174 4.27 5.23 11.66
CA VAL A 174 5.47 4.39 11.48
C VAL A 174 5.10 2.93 11.68
N PHE A 175 5.16 2.16 10.61
CA PHE A 175 5.02 0.71 10.62
C PHE A 175 6.19 0.10 11.39
N ALA A 176 5.86 -0.59 12.48
CA ALA A 176 6.84 -1.09 13.43
C ALA A 176 7.31 -2.53 13.13
N GLN A 177 6.64 -3.25 12.22
CA GLN A 177 7.04 -4.62 11.89
C GLN A 177 8.09 -4.59 10.78
N GLU A 178 8.95 -5.61 10.78
CA GLU A 178 10.19 -5.60 9.98
C GLU A 178 9.97 -6.12 8.56
N TYR A 179 8.99 -7.02 8.35
CA TYR A 179 8.77 -7.58 7.02
C TYR A 179 7.89 -6.69 6.15
N TRP A 180 8.55 -5.90 5.31
CA TRP A 180 7.96 -5.20 4.17
C TRP A 180 8.89 -5.35 2.98
N ARG A 181 8.34 -5.79 1.84
CA ARG A 181 9.08 -5.94 0.58
C ARG A 181 8.32 -5.23 -0.54
N ASP A 182 9.01 -4.29 -1.20
CA ASP A 182 8.63 -3.73 -2.49
C ASP A 182 9.20 -4.61 -3.62
N ILE A 183 8.32 -5.30 -4.33
CA ILE A 183 8.69 -6.24 -5.41
C ILE A 183 8.82 -5.55 -6.78
N GLY A 184 9.37 -4.33 -6.82
CA GLY A 184 9.58 -3.60 -8.06
C GLY A 184 10.68 -4.15 -8.99
N THR A 185 11.55 -5.05 -8.52
CA THR A 185 12.67 -5.60 -9.30
C THR A 185 12.70 -7.13 -9.30
N ILE A 186 13.37 -7.71 -10.31
CA ILE A 186 13.56 -9.17 -10.42
C ILE A 186 14.33 -9.70 -9.22
N ASP A 187 15.39 -9.01 -8.80
CA ASP A 187 16.19 -9.41 -7.63
C ASP A 187 15.34 -9.37 -6.36
N ALA A 188 14.53 -8.32 -6.15
CA ALA A 188 13.64 -8.24 -4.99
C ALA A 188 12.58 -9.35 -4.97
N TYR A 189 12.06 -9.74 -6.15
CA TYR A 189 11.17 -10.89 -6.28
C TYR A 189 11.85 -12.21 -5.92
N TRP A 190 13.08 -12.41 -6.40
CA TRP A 190 13.86 -13.60 -6.08
C TRP A 190 14.18 -13.66 -4.58
N ASP A 191 14.66 -12.55 -3.99
CA ASP A 191 15.00 -12.45 -2.57
C ASP A 191 13.77 -12.78 -1.70
N ALA A 192 12.63 -12.13 -1.96
CA ALA A 192 11.40 -12.37 -1.20
C ALA A 192 10.88 -13.82 -1.34
N SER A 193 11.14 -14.47 -2.47
CA SER A 193 10.80 -15.89 -2.66
C SER A 193 11.74 -16.80 -1.89
N MET A 194 13.04 -16.48 -1.86
CA MET A 194 14.05 -17.24 -1.13
C MET A 194 13.94 -17.09 0.38
N ASP A 195 13.45 -15.94 0.86
CA ASP A 195 13.14 -15.71 2.28
C ASP A 195 12.24 -16.82 2.85
N LEU A 196 11.31 -17.35 2.03
CA LEU A 196 10.32 -18.38 2.42
C LEU A 196 10.92 -19.78 2.62
N VAL A 197 12.02 -20.11 1.94
CA VAL A 197 12.67 -21.43 2.05
C VAL A 197 13.78 -21.45 3.11
N SER A 198 14.03 -20.32 3.77
CA SER A 198 14.95 -20.24 4.89
C SER A 198 14.44 -21.04 6.10
N ARG A 199 15.34 -21.41 7.02
CA ARG A 199 14.98 -22.18 8.22
C ARG A 199 14.03 -21.42 9.15
N THR A 200 14.13 -20.10 9.16
CA THR A 200 13.35 -19.18 10.00
C THR A 200 12.92 -18.00 9.13
N PRO A 201 11.87 -18.17 8.31
CA PRO A 201 11.45 -17.13 7.38
C PRO A 201 10.96 -15.90 8.13
N GLU A 202 11.41 -14.72 7.73
CA GLU A 202 10.94 -13.44 8.28
C GLU A 202 9.42 -13.27 8.07
N LEU A 203 8.90 -13.78 6.95
CA LEU A 203 7.48 -13.90 6.68
C LEU A 203 6.96 -15.30 7.02
N ASN A 204 6.29 -15.43 8.17
CA ASN A 204 5.64 -16.68 8.56
C ASN A 204 4.29 -16.87 7.84
N LEU A 205 4.28 -17.74 6.82
CA LEU A 205 3.07 -18.15 6.10
C LEU A 205 2.22 -19.21 6.84
N HIS A 206 2.75 -19.79 7.92
CA HIS A 206 2.06 -20.80 8.75
C HIS A 206 1.34 -20.20 9.97
N ASP A 207 1.36 -18.88 10.11
CA ASP A 207 0.66 -18.16 11.17
C ASP A 207 -0.86 -18.25 11.00
N SER A 208 -1.53 -18.94 11.92
CA SER A 208 -2.99 -19.12 11.93
C SER A 208 -3.76 -17.90 12.42
N GLU A 209 -3.11 -17.03 13.20
CA GLU A 209 -3.73 -15.80 13.73
C GLU A 209 -3.78 -14.69 12.67
N TRP A 210 -2.90 -14.77 11.66
CA TRP A 210 -2.89 -13.86 10.51
C TRP A 210 -2.77 -14.60 9.16
N PRO A 211 -3.87 -15.26 8.72
CA PRO A 211 -3.87 -16.06 7.50
C PRO A 211 -3.80 -15.20 6.23
N ILE A 212 -3.13 -15.71 5.21
CA ILE A 212 -3.11 -15.12 3.86
C ILE A 212 -4.10 -15.88 2.96
N PHE A 213 -5.11 -15.18 2.45
CA PHE A 213 -6.14 -15.78 1.61
C PHE A 213 -5.74 -15.71 0.13
N THR A 214 -5.97 -16.83 -0.58
CA THR A 214 -5.78 -16.94 -2.02
C THR A 214 -6.66 -18.06 -2.56
N PHE A 215 -6.79 -18.13 -3.89
CA PHE A 215 -7.44 -19.25 -4.55
C PHE A 215 -6.59 -20.53 -4.36
N ARG A 216 -7.18 -21.56 -3.75
CA ARG A 216 -6.52 -22.85 -3.53
C ARG A 216 -7.15 -23.92 -4.44
N PRO A 217 -6.54 -24.25 -5.59
CA PRO A 217 -7.00 -25.37 -6.40
C PRO A 217 -6.78 -26.70 -5.67
N GLN A 218 -7.63 -27.69 -5.95
CA GLN A 218 -7.42 -29.06 -5.47
C GLN A 218 -6.34 -29.72 -6.35
N LEU A 219 -5.13 -29.83 -5.83
CA LEU A 219 -3.99 -30.45 -6.50
C LEU A 219 -3.62 -31.78 -5.80
N PRO A 220 -3.09 -32.78 -6.54
CA PRO A 220 -2.51 -33.96 -5.91
C PRO A 220 -1.30 -33.59 -5.03
N PRO A 221 -0.92 -34.44 -4.05
CA PRO A 221 0.26 -34.20 -3.24
C PRO A 221 1.54 -34.21 -4.07
N ALA A 222 2.60 -33.59 -3.55
CA ALA A 222 3.93 -33.69 -4.15
C ALA A 222 4.39 -35.15 -4.20
N LYS A 223 4.79 -35.60 -5.40
CA LYS A 223 5.32 -36.96 -5.63
C LYS A 223 6.83 -36.89 -5.81
N ILE A 224 7.57 -37.56 -4.93
CA ILE A 224 9.03 -37.74 -5.04
C ILE A 224 9.27 -39.16 -5.57
N VAL A 225 10.11 -39.31 -6.59
CA VAL A 225 10.51 -40.60 -7.17
C VAL A 225 12.02 -40.77 -7.03
N LEU A 226 12.48 -42.02 -6.84
CA LEU A 226 13.91 -42.32 -6.79
C LEU A 226 14.53 -42.15 -8.18
N ASP A 227 15.72 -41.56 -8.22
CA ASP A 227 16.52 -41.49 -9.45
C ASP A 227 17.03 -42.90 -9.80
N GLY A 228 16.75 -43.37 -11.02
CA GLY A 228 16.96 -44.75 -11.46
C GLY A 228 18.42 -45.22 -11.55
N ASN A 229 19.38 -44.39 -11.12
CA ASN A 229 20.82 -44.65 -11.18
C ASN A 229 21.47 -44.99 -9.83
N SER A 230 20.71 -45.26 -8.77
CA SER A 230 21.29 -45.81 -7.53
C SER A 230 21.56 -47.32 -7.68
N ARG A 231 22.66 -47.68 -8.37
CA ARG A 231 23.31 -48.98 -8.16
C ARG A 231 24.16 -48.88 -6.90
N HIS A 232 24.01 -49.87 -6.03
CA HIS A 232 24.80 -50.12 -4.83
C HIS A 232 26.31 -50.04 -5.08
#